data_AF-A0A2V6ELN7-F1
#
_entry.id   AF-A0A2V6ELN7-F1
#
_cell.length_a   1.000
_cell.length_b   1.000
_cell.length_c   1.000
_cell.angle_alpha   90.00
_cell.angle_beta   90.00
_cell.angle_gamma   90.00
#
_symmetry.space_group_name_H-M   'P 1'
#
loop_
_entity.id
_entity.type
_entity.pdbx_description
1 polymer ?
#
loop_
_entity_poly.entity_id
_entity_poly.type
_entity_poly.pdbx_seq_one_letter_code
_entity_poly.pdbx_strand_id
1 'polypeptide(L)'
;MIFTNCRVILADAIHDDLDVVARDGKIAELRAMASQPGETIDLRGNFLAPGFVDVHVHGANGHDAMEANADAFRAICDYHASGGTTSLLLTTATAPFSEILLALTQIGKLREEIPQIAGAHVEGPFISRDQAGAQNPEFICEASAELIGCLLEHRDVIKRITIAPETKGALAAIKEFSAAGIVVSGGHSNAWEEEARAALENGMRSLTHTFNCMSSARRRGTKRVAGLLEFALSEPKICCELIAEEHHVSPALMKLAYCAKGGGGISLVTDATAGAGLAEGTTFQLAGKECIVKNGACFLAGAGTLAGSASRVIDLVRAMIRSAEVPLPHA
;
A
#
# COMPACT_ATOMS: atom_id res chain seq x y z
N MET A 1 -7.22 19.65 22.94
CA MET A 1 -8.24 19.91 21.91
C MET A 1 -9.44 19.01 22.16
N ILE A 2 -10.65 19.49 21.91
CA ILE A 2 -11.87 18.69 22.02
C ILE A 2 -12.61 18.82 20.69
N PHE A 3 -12.85 17.70 20.01
CA PHE A 3 -13.65 17.64 18.79
C PHE A 3 -15.10 17.31 19.17
N THR A 4 -16.03 18.15 18.73
CA THR A 4 -17.45 18.06 19.09
C THR A 4 -18.34 18.04 17.85
N ASN A 5 -19.59 17.61 18.00
CA ASN A 5 -20.59 17.57 16.92
C ASN A 5 -20.05 16.82 15.69
N CYS A 6 -19.61 15.58 15.91
CA CYS A 6 -19.06 14.71 14.88
C CYS A 6 -19.69 13.33 14.90
N ARG A 7 -19.60 12.65 13.76
CA ARG A 7 -19.89 11.21 13.63
C ARG A 7 -18.57 10.45 13.73
N VAL A 8 -18.28 9.90 14.89
CA VAL A 8 -17.02 9.18 15.18
C VAL A 8 -17.09 7.79 14.58
N ILE A 9 -16.15 7.47 13.69
CA ILE A 9 -16.01 6.14 13.09
C ILE A 9 -15.06 5.32 13.96
N LEU A 10 -15.58 4.25 14.57
CA LEU A 10 -14.81 3.23 15.27
C LEU A 10 -14.82 1.93 14.46
N ALA A 11 -14.06 0.93 14.93
CA ALA A 11 -13.84 -0.32 14.20
C ALA A 11 -15.13 -1.15 13.97
N ASP A 12 -16.16 -0.95 14.79
CA ASP A 12 -17.40 -1.69 14.80
C ASP A 12 -18.62 -0.85 14.36
N ALA A 13 -18.62 0.45 14.67
CA ALA A 13 -19.78 1.30 14.47
C ALA A 13 -19.44 2.79 14.26
N ILE A 14 -20.47 3.54 13.85
CA ILE A 14 -20.44 5.00 13.80
C ILE A 14 -21.25 5.54 14.98
N HIS A 15 -20.65 6.42 15.77
CA HIS A 15 -21.26 7.06 16.93
C HIS A 15 -21.51 8.54 16.66
N ASP A 16 -22.75 9.00 16.88
CA ASP A 16 -23.16 10.40 16.74
C ASP A 16 -23.37 11.10 18.09
N ASP A 17 -23.03 10.42 19.19
CA ASP A 17 -23.24 10.84 20.58
C ASP A 17 -21.93 11.09 21.35
N LEU A 18 -20.79 11.10 20.66
CA LEU A 18 -19.46 11.20 21.28
C LEU A 18 -18.69 12.47 20.89
N ASP A 19 -18.00 13.03 21.89
CA ASP A 19 -16.90 13.98 21.70
C ASP A 19 -15.55 13.25 21.83
N VAL A 20 -14.54 13.70 21.08
CA VAL A 20 -13.16 13.17 21.15
C VAL A 20 -12.25 14.18 21.84
N VAL A 21 -11.64 13.79 22.95
CA VAL A 21 -10.69 14.63 23.71
C VAL A 21 -9.27 14.21 23.37
N ALA A 22 -8.48 15.15 22.85
CA ALA A 22 -7.05 14.96 22.60
C ALA A 22 -6.20 15.83 23.53
N ARG A 23 -5.20 15.22 24.17
CA ARG A 23 -4.21 15.87 25.05
C ARG A 23 -2.82 15.37 24.68
N ASP A 24 -1.86 16.29 24.55
CA ASP A 24 -0.45 15.98 24.26
C ASP A 24 -0.26 15.02 23.06
N GLY A 25 -1.00 15.26 21.98
CA GLY A 25 -0.95 14.46 20.75
C GLY A 25 -1.58 13.06 20.85
N LYS A 26 -2.28 12.75 21.95
CA LYS A 26 -2.94 11.45 22.17
C LYS A 26 -4.43 11.62 22.37
N ILE A 27 -5.20 10.62 21.95
CA ILE A 27 -6.62 10.50 22.34
C ILE A 27 -6.64 10.17 23.83
N ALA A 28 -7.19 11.09 24.63
CA ALA A 28 -7.26 10.98 26.08
C ALA A 28 -8.58 10.35 26.54
N GLU A 29 -9.68 10.64 25.84
CA GLU A 29 -11.02 10.22 26.24
C GLU A 29 -11.99 10.26 25.04
N LEU A 30 -12.88 9.26 24.99
CA LEU A 30 -14.14 9.31 24.24
C LEU A 30 -15.25 9.50 25.27
N ARG A 31 -16.03 10.57 25.18
CA ARG A 31 -17.06 10.88 26.17
C ARG A 31 -18.37 11.24 25.51
N ALA A 32 -19.47 11.01 26.23
CA ALA A 32 -20.78 11.47 25.79
C ALA A 32 -20.77 12.98 25.54
N MET A 33 -21.44 13.42 24.48
CA MET A 33 -21.58 14.83 24.13
C MET A 33 -22.07 15.65 25.32
N ALA A 34 -21.33 16.70 25.65
CA ALA A 34 -21.68 17.60 26.73
C ALA A 34 -21.43 19.06 26.32
N SER A 35 -22.36 19.95 26.64
CA SER A 35 -22.10 21.39 26.55
C SER A 35 -21.04 21.75 27.59
N GLN A 36 -19.83 22.05 27.13
CA GLN A 36 -18.73 22.47 28.01
C GLN A 36 -18.14 23.80 27.59
N PRO A 37 -17.79 24.66 28.57
CA PRO A 37 -16.94 25.82 28.32
C PRO A 37 -15.51 25.36 28.05
N GLY A 38 -14.92 25.78 26.93
CA GLY A 38 -13.55 25.47 26.53
C GLY A 38 -13.31 25.73 25.04
N GLU A 39 -12.05 25.63 24.61
CA GLU A 39 -11.69 25.70 23.19
C GLU A 39 -12.03 24.36 22.52
N THR A 40 -13.13 24.36 21.77
CA THR A 40 -13.64 23.20 21.03
C THR A 40 -13.48 23.40 19.53
N ILE A 41 -13.37 22.28 18.80
CA ILE A 41 -13.42 22.23 17.35
C ILE A 41 -14.76 21.60 16.96
N ASP A 42 -15.70 22.41 16.52
CA ASP A 42 -17.01 21.97 16.01
C ASP A 42 -16.85 21.40 14.59
N LEU A 43 -17.08 20.09 14.43
CA LEU A 43 -16.98 19.38 13.17
C LEU A 43 -18.27 19.40 12.34
N ARG A 44 -19.33 20.10 12.79
CA ARG A 44 -20.56 20.40 12.02
C ARG A 44 -21.27 19.14 11.49
N GLY A 45 -21.29 18.07 12.28
CA GLY A 45 -21.87 16.78 11.92
C GLY A 45 -21.05 15.97 10.91
N ASN A 46 -19.82 16.39 10.58
CA ASN A 46 -18.95 15.62 9.70
C ASN A 46 -18.37 14.39 10.41
N PHE A 47 -17.77 13.50 9.62
CA PHE A 47 -17.12 12.31 10.14
C PHE A 47 -15.77 12.64 10.79
N LEU A 48 -15.46 11.94 11.88
CA LEU A 48 -14.14 11.90 12.48
C LEU A 48 -13.70 10.43 12.53
N ALA A 49 -12.58 10.13 11.88
CA ALA A 49 -12.03 8.77 11.79
C ALA A 49 -10.55 8.77 12.24
N PRO A 50 -9.98 7.60 12.59
CA PRO A 50 -8.55 7.44 12.61
C PRO A 50 -7.94 7.90 11.28
N GLY A 51 -6.78 8.56 11.34
CA GLY A 51 -6.08 8.94 10.12
C GLY A 51 -5.69 7.71 9.31
N PHE A 52 -5.73 7.82 7.98
CA PHE A 52 -5.45 6.68 7.12
C PHE A 52 -3.98 6.26 7.21
N VAL A 53 -3.74 4.97 7.03
CA VAL A 53 -2.41 4.37 6.93
C VAL A 53 -2.25 3.81 5.52
N ASP A 54 -1.35 4.37 4.73
CA ASP A 54 -1.09 3.92 3.36
C ASP A 54 0.23 3.14 3.30
N VAL A 55 0.16 1.83 3.12
CA VAL A 55 1.33 0.95 3.23
C VAL A 55 2.08 0.75 1.90
N HIS A 56 1.66 1.42 0.83
CA HIS A 56 2.25 1.28 -0.50
C HIS A 56 2.11 2.60 -1.28
N VAL A 57 3.15 3.44 -1.26
CA VAL A 57 3.18 4.78 -1.88
C VAL A 57 4.54 5.04 -2.54
N HIS A 58 4.58 5.18 -3.86
CA HIS A 58 5.82 5.51 -4.58
C HIS A 58 6.07 7.01 -4.68
N GLY A 59 5.04 7.83 -4.89
CA GLY A 59 5.23 9.23 -5.22
C GLY A 59 3.97 10.08 -5.22
N ALA A 60 4.16 11.39 -5.42
CA ALA A 60 3.13 12.39 -5.68
C ALA A 60 3.75 13.73 -6.09
N ASN A 61 2.97 14.62 -6.70
CA ASN A 61 3.33 15.98 -7.11
C ASN A 61 4.62 16.07 -7.92
N GLY A 62 4.85 15.10 -8.81
CA GLY A 62 6.05 15.02 -9.64
C GLY A 62 7.26 14.44 -8.95
N HIS A 63 7.15 14.02 -7.68
CA HIS A 63 8.22 13.44 -6.90
C HIS A 63 8.06 11.95 -6.66
N ASP A 64 9.20 11.25 -6.62
CA ASP A 64 9.31 9.80 -6.38
C ASP A 64 10.17 9.51 -5.13
N ALA A 65 9.82 8.47 -4.36
CA ALA A 65 10.56 8.03 -3.19
C ALA A 65 12.01 7.62 -3.50
N MET A 66 12.29 7.20 -4.73
CA MET A 66 13.64 6.87 -5.20
C MET A 66 14.53 8.10 -5.36
N GLU A 67 14.00 9.33 -5.36
CA GLU A 67 14.82 10.55 -5.31
C GLU A 67 15.56 10.73 -3.98
N ALA A 68 15.13 10.02 -2.93
CA ALA A 68 15.83 9.88 -1.66
C ALA A 68 16.25 11.21 -1.01
N ASN A 69 15.38 12.24 -1.06
CA ASN A 69 15.65 13.55 -0.47
C ASN A 69 14.43 14.13 0.25
N ALA A 70 14.67 15.13 1.08
CA ALA A 70 13.66 15.69 1.98
C ALA A 70 12.53 16.44 1.24
N ASP A 71 12.83 17.10 0.12
CA ASP A 71 11.83 17.86 -0.64
C ASP A 71 10.83 16.91 -1.30
N ALA A 72 11.34 15.83 -1.94
CA ALA A 72 10.52 14.76 -2.49
C ALA A 72 9.63 14.13 -1.42
N PHE A 73 10.21 13.73 -0.29
CA PHE A 73 9.45 13.07 0.78
C PHE A 73 8.37 13.96 1.40
N ARG A 74 8.64 15.26 1.59
CA ARG A 74 7.65 16.22 2.06
C ARG A 74 6.53 16.42 1.05
N ALA A 75 6.86 16.58 -0.24
CA ALA A 75 5.86 16.73 -1.30
C ALA A 75 4.92 15.53 -1.37
N ILE A 76 5.45 14.32 -1.22
CA ILE A 76 4.67 13.07 -1.15
C ILE A 76 3.78 13.08 0.10
N CYS A 77 4.36 13.30 1.28
CA CYS A 77 3.61 13.26 2.53
C CYS A 77 2.49 14.31 2.60
N ASP A 78 2.75 15.54 2.14
CA ASP A 78 1.77 16.62 2.16
C ASP A 78 0.59 16.35 1.22
N TYR A 79 0.87 15.77 0.04
CA TYR A 79 -0.18 15.37 -0.90
C TYR A 79 -1.12 14.32 -0.27
N HIS A 80 -0.56 13.23 0.27
CA HIS A 80 -1.36 12.17 0.87
C HIS A 80 -2.06 12.65 2.16
N ALA A 81 -1.43 13.52 2.95
CA ALA A 81 -2.04 14.14 4.12
C ALA A 81 -3.25 15.01 3.76
N SER A 82 -3.26 15.67 2.59
CA SER A 82 -4.44 16.39 2.09
C SER A 82 -5.66 15.47 1.87
N GLY A 83 -5.42 14.17 1.72
CA GLY A 83 -6.44 13.11 1.62
C GLY A 83 -6.71 12.38 2.94
N GLY A 84 -6.17 12.84 4.07
CA GLY A 84 -6.38 12.23 5.38
C GLY A 84 -5.40 11.12 5.76
N THR A 85 -4.37 10.86 4.95
CA THR A 85 -3.29 9.92 5.31
C THR A 85 -2.40 10.54 6.38
N THR A 86 -2.25 9.86 7.51
CA THR A 86 -1.43 10.33 8.65
C THR A 86 -0.18 9.50 8.87
N SER A 87 -0.10 8.32 8.25
CA SER A 87 1.08 7.47 8.25
C SER A 87 1.19 6.77 6.91
N LEU A 88 2.39 6.73 6.35
CA LEU A 88 2.65 6.04 5.09
C LEU A 88 3.97 5.28 5.10
N LEU A 89 4.07 4.27 4.25
CA LEU A 89 5.33 3.66 3.87
C LEU A 89 5.76 4.23 2.52
N LEU A 90 6.94 4.84 2.48
CA LEU A 90 7.54 5.22 1.21
C LEU A 90 8.05 3.96 0.52
N THR A 91 7.62 3.75 -0.72
CA THR A 91 7.83 2.51 -1.45
C THR A 91 8.93 2.67 -2.49
N THR A 92 9.97 1.83 -2.39
CA THR A 92 11.01 1.75 -3.43
C THR A 92 10.50 0.99 -4.64
N ALA A 93 10.98 1.35 -5.83
CA ALA A 93 10.80 0.55 -7.03
C ALA A 93 12.04 -0.34 -7.31
N THR A 94 11.90 -1.28 -8.23
CA THR A 94 13.00 -2.10 -8.76
C THR A 94 13.97 -1.21 -9.53
N ALA A 95 15.16 -1.03 -8.95
CA ALA A 95 16.23 -0.14 -9.40
C ALA A 95 17.60 -0.78 -9.11
N PRO A 96 18.73 -0.19 -9.52
CA PRO A 96 20.05 -0.63 -9.06
C PRO A 96 20.04 -0.77 -7.53
N PHE A 97 20.55 -1.89 -7.02
CA PHE A 97 20.40 -2.23 -5.60
C PHE A 97 20.98 -1.16 -4.67
N SER A 98 22.05 -0.47 -5.08
CA SER A 98 22.63 0.67 -4.36
C SER A 98 21.67 1.85 -4.21
N GLU A 99 20.79 2.10 -5.19
CA GLU A 99 19.78 3.17 -5.12
C GLU A 99 18.65 2.80 -4.14
N ILE A 100 18.27 1.52 -4.09
CA ILE A 100 17.31 1.01 -3.09
C ILE A 100 17.88 1.23 -1.67
N LEU A 101 19.15 0.86 -1.44
CA LEU A 101 19.80 1.08 -0.14
C LEU A 101 19.95 2.57 0.20
N LEU A 102 20.20 3.42 -0.79
CA LEU A 102 20.24 4.88 -0.61
C LEU A 102 18.87 5.41 -0.17
N ALA A 103 17.79 5.02 -0.85
CA ALA A 103 16.42 5.40 -0.48
C ALA A 103 16.10 4.96 0.96
N LEU A 104 16.39 3.70 1.33
CA LEU A 104 16.19 3.18 2.68
C LEU A 104 16.98 3.96 3.75
N THR A 105 18.23 4.32 3.45
CA THR A 105 19.06 5.14 4.32
C THR A 105 18.43 6.52 4.56
N GLN A 106 17.90 7.14 3.50
CA GLN A 106 17.31 8.48 3.58
C GLN A 106 15.94 8.46 4.27
N ILE A 107 15.10 7.45 4.00
CA ILE A 107 13.84 7.24 4.71
C ILE A 107 14.10 7.07 6.21
N GLY A 108 15.10 6.27 6.58
CA GLY A 108 15.48 6.05 7.98
C GLY A 108 15.92 7.32 8.71
N LYS A 109 16.63 8.22 8.03
CA LYS A 109 17.07 9.51 8.57
C LYS A 109 15.93 10.53 8.65
N LEU A 110 15.18 10.70 7.57
CA LEU A 110 14.23 11.80 7.41
C LEU A 110 12.89 11.55 8.11
N ARG A 111 12.57 10.30 8.49
CA ARG A 111 11.34 10.01 9.26
C ARG A 111 11.29 10.68 10.64
N GLU A 112 12.43 11.11 11.19
CA GLU A 112 12.47 11.88 12.44
C GLU A 112 11.97 13.33 12.23
N GLU A 113 12.18 13.88 11.03
CA GLU A 113 11.75 15.22 10.65
C GLU A 113 10.37 15.25 9.99
N ILE A 114 9.96 14.13 9.38
CA ILE A 114 8.71 13.97 8.62
C ILE A 114 7.89 12.85 9.28
N PRO A 115 7.08 13.16 10.31
CA PRO A 115 6.45 12.17 11.18
C PRO A 115 5.40 11.28 10.48
N GLN A 116 4.94 11.66 9.28
CA GLN A 116 4.06 10.83 8.46
C GLN A 116 4.78 9.58 7.92
N ILE A 117 6.11 9.57 7.83
CA ILE A 117 6.88 8.44 7.32
C ILE A 117 6.98 7.37 8.42
N ALA A 118 6.16 6.33 8.31
CA ALA A 118 6.19 5.20 9.26
C ALA A 118 7.33 4.20 8.97
N GLY A 119 7.92 4.28 7.78
CA GLY A 119 9.03 3.44 7.34
C GLY A 119 9.03 3.25 5.83
N ALA A 120 9.61 2.15 5.38
CA ALA A 120 9.71 1.80 3.97
C ALA A 120 8.95 0.52 3.62
N HIS A 121 8.45 0.48 2.40
CA HIS A 121 8.07 -0.74 1.70
C HIS A 121 9.05 -0.96 0.55
N VAL A 122 9.68 -2.14 0.51
CA VAL A 122 10.57 -2.51 -0.59
C VAL A 122 9.79 -3.28 -1.63
N GLU A 123 9.42 -2.68 -2.77
CA GLU A 123 8.77 -3.38 -3.88
C GLU A 123 9.79 -3.77 -4.96
N GLY A 124 10.18 -5.05 -4.95
CA GLY A 124 11.32 -5.54 -5.73
C GLY A 124 12.66 -5.29 -5.02
N PRO A 125 13.78 -5.84 -5.53
CA PRO A 125 13.94 -6.41 -6.87
C PRO A 125 13.70 -7.93 -6.94
N PHE A 126 13.34 -8.58 -5.83
CA PHE A 126 13.13 -10.04 -5.74
C PHE A 126 11.76 -10.49 -6.29
N ILE A 127 11.46 -10.07 -7.51
CA ILE A 127 10.18 -10.27 -8.18
C ILE A 127 10.33 -11.08 -9.48
N SER A 128 9.22 -11.48 -10.08
CA SER A 128 9.20 -12.25 -11.31
C SER A 128 9.32 -11.34 -12.53
N ARG A 129 10.25 -11.66 -13.44
CA ARG A 129 10.38 -10.95 -14.74
C ARG A 129 9.11 -11.04 -15.58
N ASP A 130 8.40 -12.16 -15.50
CA ASP A 130 7.15 -12.40 -16.24
C ASP A 130 5.98 -11.53 -15.77
N GLN A 131 6.09 -10.96 -14.56
CA GLN A 131 5.08 -10.14 -13.91
C GLN A 131 5.66 -8.78 -13.50
N ALA A 132 6.62 -8.26 -14.28
CA ALA A 132 7.29 -7.00 -13.95
C ALA A 132 6.35 -5.79 -13.94
N GLY A 133 5.35 -5.75 -14.82
CA GLY A 133 4.48 -4.58 -14.97
C GLY A 133 5.28 -3.30 -15.26
N ALA A 134 5.10 -2.27 -14.43
CA ALA A 134 5.85 -1.02 -14.54
C ALA A 134 7.30 -1.11 -14.03
N GLN A 135 7.65 -2.12 -13.23
CA GLN A 135 9.00 -2.32 -12.69
C GLN A 135 10.04 -2.48 -13.81
N ASN A 136 11.28 -2.03 -13.57
CA ASN A 136 12.35 -2.16 -14.56
C ASN A 136 12.92 -3.59 -14.56
N PRO A 137 12.70 -4.38 -15.62
CA PRO A 137 13.14 -5.78 -15.64
C PRO A 137 14.66 -5.94 -15.65
N GLU A 138 15.44 -4.91 -15.99
CA GLU A 138 16.90 -4.98 -15.97
C GLU A 138 17.44 -5.26 -14.57
N PHE A 139 16.84 -4.64 -13.55
CA PHE A 139 17.31 -4.74 -12.16
C PHE A 139 16.63 -5.84 -11.33
N ILE A 140 15.68 -6.59 -11.92
CA ILE A 140 15.10 -7.76 -11.27
C ILE A 140 16.17 -8.83 -11.04
N CYS A 141 16.34 -9.27 -9.80
CA CYS A 141 17.36 -10.24 -9.41
C CYS A 141 16.84 -11.28 -8.40
N GLU A 142 17.61 -12.37 -8.24
CA GLU A 142 17.33 -13.41 -7.25
C GLU A 142 17.71 -12.94 -5.85
N ALA A 143 17.00 -13.42 -4.82
CA ALA A 143 17.31 -13.09 -3.43
C ALA A 143 18.53 -13.90 -2.94
N SER A 144 19.73 -13.36 -3.15
CA SER A 144 20.97 -13.94 -2.60
C SER A 144 21.11 -13.62 -1.11
N ALA A 145 21.84 -14.46 -0.37
CA ALA A 145 22.11 -14.24 1.06
C ALA A 145 22.80 -12.88 1.33
N GLU A 146 23.65 -12.43 0.40
CA GLU A 146 24.30 -11.12 0.46
C GLU A 146 23.28 -9.98 0.39
N LEU A 147 22.41 -9.98 -0.62
CA LEU A 147 21.40 -8.93 -0.81
C LEU A 147 20.35 -8.94 0.32
N ILE A 148 19.96 -10.12 0.79
CA ILE A 148 19.09 -10.26 1.96
C ILE A 148 19.77 -9.63 3.19
N GLY A 149 21.05 -9.94 3.41
CA GLY A 149 21.85 -9.35 4.49
C GLY A 149 21.87 -7.83 4.45
N CYS A 150 22.12 -7.23 3.29
CA CYS A 150 22.10 -5.78 3.12
C CYS A 150 20.75 -5.15 3.47
N LEU A 151 19.62 -5.76 3.08
CA LEU A 151 18.30 -5.24 3.45
C LEU A 151 18.01 -5.40 4.95
N LEU A 152 18.49 -6.48 5.58
CA LEU A 152 18.34 -6.70 7.03
C LEU A 152 19.12 -5.69 7.89
N GLU A 153 20.13 -5.03 7.34
CA GLU A 153 20.78 -3.89 7.99
C GLU A 153 19.82 -2.70 8.16
N HIS A 154 18.79 -2.60 7.32
CA HIS A 154 17.73 -1.57 7.37
C HIS A 154 16.42 -2.06 8.01
N ARG A 155 16.43 -3.17 8.76
CA ARG A 155 15.21 -3.77 9.33
C ARG A 155 14.39 -2.87 10.26
N ASP A 156 14.99 -1.83 10.83
CA ASP A 156 14.28 -0.86 11.66
C ASP A 156 13.46 0.13 10.83
N VAL A 157 13.82 0.31 9.55
CA VAL A 157 13.16 1.17 8.57
C VAL A 157 12.16 0.38 7.73
N ILE A 158 12.56 -0.78 7.22
CA ILE A 158 11.71 -1.63 6.37
C ILE A 158 10.57 -2.21 7.21
N LYS A 159 9.34 -1.91 6.83
CA LYS A 159 8.13 -2.49 7.44
C LYS A 159 7.50 -3.57 6.57
N ARG A 160 7.75 -3.50 5.26
CA ARG A 160 7.16 -4.38 4.26
C ARG A 160 8.15 -4.66 3.13
N ILE A 161 8.08 -5.85 2.54
CA ILE A 161 8.80 -6.20 1.32
C ILE A 161 7.93 -7.05 0.39
N THR A 162 7.86 -6.71 -0.90
CA THR A 162 7.21 -7.52 -1.94
C THR A 162 8.20 -8.50 -2.54
N ILE A 163 7.85 -9.79 -2.56
CA ILE A 163 8.67 -10.87 -3.09
C ILE A 163 7.81 -11.79 -3.97
N ALA A 164 8.37 -12.26 -5.09
CA ALA A 164 7.76 -13.31 -5.89
C ALA A 164 8.20 -14.69 -5.37
N PRO A 165 7.30 -15.47 -4.73
CA PRO A 165 7.67 -16.67 -3.98
C PRO A 165 8.22 -17.83 -4.84
N GLU A 166 7.97 -17.83 -6.15
CA GLU A 166 8.51 -18.83 -7.07
C GLU A 166 9.98 -18.60 -7.45
N THR A 167 10.52 -17.40 -7.15
CA THR A 167 11.87 -17.03 -7.55
C THR A 167 12.93 -17.68 -6.65
N LYS A 168 14.12 -17.91 -7.22
CA LYS A 168 15.22 -18.54 -6.49
C LYS A 168 15.66 -17.66 -5.31
N GLY A 169 15.81 -18.30 -4.15
CA GLY A 169 16.15 -17.62 -2.89
C GLY A 169 14.94 -17.04 -2.13
N ALA A 170 13.76 -16.93 -2.75
CA ALA A 170 12.60 -16.26 -2.15
C ALA A 170 12.17 -16.87 -0.82
N LEU A 171 12.10 -18.20 -0.69
CA LEU A 171 11.67 -18.83 0.57
C LEU A 171 12.62 -18.54 1.74
N ALA A 172 13.94 -18.49 1.48
CA ALA A 172 14.92 -18.11 2.49
C ALA A 172 14.74 -16.65 2.89
N ALA A 173 14.59 -15.76 1.90
CA ALA A 173 14.32 -14.34 2.11
C ALA A 173 13.03 -14.11 2.93
N ILE A 174 11.92 -14.75 2.55
CA ILE A 174 10.63 -14.68 3.25
C ILE A 174 10.81 -15.04 4.72
N LYS A 175 11.52 -16.14 4.99
CA LYS A 175 11.76 -16.62 6.36
C LYS A 175 12.60 -15.64 7.17
N GLU A 176 13.69 -15.12 6.60
CA GLU A 176 14.60 -14.20 7.28
C GLU A 176 13.95 -12.84 7.55
N PHE A 177 13.26 -12.26 6.57
CA PHE A 177 12.55 -11.00 6.74
C PHE A 177 11.39 -11.13 7.74
N SER A 178 10.62 -12.23 7.67
CA SER A 178 9.55 -12.48 8.65
C SER A 178 10.11 -12.64 10.08
N ALA A 179 11.22 -13.37 10.25
CA ALA A 179 11.89 -13.50 11.54
C ALA A 179 12.43 -12.16 12.08
N ALA A 180 12.77 -11.21 11.19
CA ALA A 180 13.17 -9.86 11.54
C ALA A 180 11.99 -8.91 11.84
N GLY A 181 10.74 -9.38 11.76
CA GLY A 181 9.53 -8.59 12.01
C GLY A 181 9.06 -7.76 10.80
N ILE A 182 9.59 -8.01 9.61
CA ILE A 182 9.18 -7.36 8.36
C ILE A 182 7.99 -8.13 7.77
N VAL A 183 6.94 -7.42 7.34
CA VAL A 183 5.81 -8.03 6.65
C VAL A 183 6.21 -8.40 5.23
N VAL A 184 6.20 -9.70 4.93
CA VAL A 184 6.47 -10.16 3.57
C VAL A 184 5.17 -10.29 2.79
N SER A 185 5.12 -9.62 1.65
CA SER A 185 3.98 -9.54 0.74
C SER A 185 4.29 -10.30 -0.56
N GLY A 186 3.39 -11.17 -1.00
CA GLY A 186 3.49 -11.82 -2.30
C GLY A 186 3.01 -10.89 -3.41
N GLY A 187 3.77 -10.71 -4.48
CA GLY A 187 3.39 -9.82 -5.58
C GLY A 187 4.37 -9.90 -6.73
N HIS A 188 4.00 -9.35 -7.89
CA HIS A 188 4.82 -9.42 -9.11
C HIS A 188 5.28 -10.86 -9.38
N SER A 189 4.35 -11.80 -9.33
CA SER A 189 4.64 -13.23 -9.18
C SER A 189 3.77 -14.10 -10.07
N ASN A 190 4.39 -15.08 -10.70
CA ASN A 190 3.72 -16.11 -11.49
C ASN A 190 3.49 -17.41 -10.69
N ALA A 191 3.60 -17.33 -9.36
CA ALA A 191 3.58 -18.49 -8.48
C ALA A 191 2.27 -19.27 -8.53
N TRP A 192 2.37 -20.57 -8.28
CA TRP A 192 1.22 -21.44 -8.08
C TRP A 192 0.90 -21.62 -6.61
N GLU A 193 -0.25 -22.23 -6.33
CA GLU A 193 -0.70 -22.49 -4.96
C GLU A 193 0.32 -23.26 -4.11
N GLU A 194 1.17 -24.12 -4.70
CA GLU A 194 2.21 -24.83 -3.95
C GLU A 194 3.32 -23.89 -3.44
N GLU A 195 3.76 -22.96 -4.29
CA GLU A 195 4.78 -21.95 -3.95
C GLU A 195 4.22 -20.90 -2.99
N ALA A 196 2.98 -20.45 -3.22
CA ALA A 196 2.28 -19.54 -2.33
C ALA A 196 2.05 -20.14 -0.94
N ARG A 197 1.73 -21.45 -0.87
CA ARG A 197 1.62 -22.19 0.40
C ARG A 197 2.96 -22.27 1.13
N ALA A 198 4.03 -22.63 0.42
CA ALA A 198 5.36 -22.66 1.01
C ALA A 198 5.78 -21.27 1.54
N ALA A 199 5.44 -20.20 0.82
CA ALA A 199 5.68 -18.83 1.25
C ALA A 199 4.88 -18.46 2.51
N LEU A 200 3.59 -18.82 2.57
CA LEU A 200 2.76 -18.64 3.76
C LEU A 200 3.35 -19.36 4.98
N GLU A 201 3.79 -20.61 4.80
CA GLU A 201 4.42 -21.41 5.86
C GLU A 201 5.74 -20.80 6.36
N ASN A 202 6.47 -20.08 5.50
CA ASN A 202 7.70 -19.38 5.85
C ASN A 202 7.51 -17.94 6.35
N GLY A 203 6.27 -17.42 6.37
CA GLY A 203 5.98 -16.12 7.00
C GLY A 203 5.41 -15.05 6.09
N MET A 204 5.08 -15.34 4.83
CA MET A 204 4.31 -14.42 3.98
C MET A 204 2.93 -14.17 4.61
N ARG A 205 2.52 -12.89 4.73
CA ARG A 205 1.26 -12.49 5.40
C ARG A 205 0.45 -11.45 4.61
N SER A 206 0.93 -11.05 3.45
CA SER A 206 0.24 -10.08 2.61
C SER A 206 0.30 -10.46 1.14
N LEU A 207 -0.61 -9.89 0.35
CA LEU A 207 -0.58 -9.89 -1.11
C LEU A 207 -0.54 -8.43 -1.59
N THR A 208 0.43 -8.10 -2.42
CA THR A 208 0.62 -6.76 -2.99
C THR A 208 -0.39 -6.53 -4.11
N HIS A 209 -1.00 -5.34 -4.15
CA HIS A 209 -1.99 -4.86 -5.15
C HIS A 209 -2.82 -5.96 -5.84
N THR A 210 -3.59 -6.71 -5.05
CA THR A 210 -4.45 -7.84 -5.46
C THR A 210 -5.08 -7.64 -6.84
N PHE A 211 -5.01 -8.68 -7.68
CA PHE A 211 -5.35 -8.74 -9.12
C PHE A 211 -4.28 -8.22 -10.10
N ASN A 212 -3.31 -7.42 -9.65
CA ASN A 212 -2.31 -6.81 -10.53
C ASN A 212 -1.00 -7.60 -10.48
N CYS A 213 -0.34 -7.76 -11.63
CA CYS A 213 0.97 -8.41 -11.76
C CYS A 213 1.09 -9.76 -11.02
N MET A 214 0.07 -10.62 -11.12
CA MET A 214 0.07 -11.91 -10.44
C MET A 214 -0.60 -13.01 -11.27
N SER A 215 -0.25 -14.27 -10.98
CA SER A 215 -0.89 -15.43 -11.57
C SER A 215 -2.34 -15.61 -11.09
N SER A 216 -3.17 -16.14 -11.98
CA SER A 216 -4.57 -16.52 -11.72
C SER A 216 -4.84 -17.96 -12.12
N ALA A 217 -6.00 -18.47 -11.71
CA ALA A 217 -6.38 -19.87 -11.84
C ALA A 217 -6.51 -20.24 -13.31
N ARG A 218 -5.71 -21.23 -13.73
CA ARG A 218 -5.74 -21.77 -15.10
C ARG A 218 -5.69 -23.29 -15.09
N ARG A 219 -6.00 -23.89 -16.24
CA ARG A 219 -5.99 -25.33 -16.40
C ARG A 219 -4.54 -25.85 -16.46
N ARG A 220 -4.20 -26.84 -15.63
CA ARG A 220 -2.96 -27.63 -15.69
C ARG A 220 -3.34 -29.11 -15.76
N GLY A 221 -3.07 -29.74 -16.90
CA GLY A 221 -3.54 -31.10 -17.18
C GLY A 221 -5.08 -31.16 -17.20
N THR A 222 -5.66 -31.99 -16.33
CA THR A 222 -7.13 -32.16 -16.23
C THR A 222 -7.79 -31.26 -15.19
N LYS A 223 -7.03 -30.58 -14.33
CA LYS A 223 -7.55 -29.77 -13.23
C LYS A 223 -7.37 -28.27 -13.49
N ARG A 224 -8.23 -27.44 -12.88
CA ARG A 224 -7.93 -26.03 -12.64
C ARG A 224 -7.12 -25.94 -11.35
N VAL A 225 -6.04 -25.19 -11.39
CA VAL A 225 -5.09 -25.01 -10.28
C VAL A 225 -5.06 -23.54 -9.95
N ALA A 226 -5.08 -23.20 -8.66
CA ALA A 226 -5.08 -21.82 -8.20
C ALA A 226 -3.72 -21.16 -8.47
N GLY A 227 -3.75 -19.89 -8.90
CA GLY A 227 -2.57 -19.04 -8.88
C GLY A 227 -2.37 -18.41 -7.50
N LEU A 228 -1.46 -17.45 -7.43
CA LEU A 228 -1.22 -16.66 -6.23
C LEU A 228 -2.49 -15.89 -5.81
N LEU A 229 -3.23 -15.35 -6.79
CA LEU A 229 -4.47 -14.61 -6.56
C LEU A 229 -5.51 -15.43 -5.80
N GLU A 230 -5.92 -16.58 -6.36
CA GLU A 230 -6.99 -17.37 -5.74
C GLU A 230 -6.54 -17.98 -4.41
N PHE A 231 -5.27 -18.36 -4.30
CA PHE A 231 -4.71 -18.83 -3.04
C PHE A 231 -4.84 -17.77 -1.94
N ALA A 232 -4.39 -16.53 -2.19
CA ALA A 232 -4.43 -15.45 -1.21
C ALA A 232 -5.86 -15.00 -0.85
N LEU A 233 -6.77 -14.97 -1.84
CA LEU A 233 -8.18 -14.68 -1.60
C LEU A 233 -8.83 -15.74 -0.69
N SER A 234 -8.39 -17.00 -0.80
CA SER A 234 -8.92 -18.11 0.00
C SER A 234 -8.31 -18.25 1.40
N GLU A 235 -7.20 -17.59 1.69
CA GLU A 235 -6.42 -17.79 2.92
C GLU A 235 -6.64 -16.67 3.95
N PRO A 236 -7.30 -16.93 5.10
CA PRO A 236 -7.57 -15.90 6.11
C PRO A 236 -6.33 -15.22 6.70
N LYS A 237 -5.17 -15.88 6.70
CA LYS A 237 -3.91 -15.33 7.24
C LYS A 237 -3.21 -14.31 6.33
N ILE A 238 -3.70 -14.12 5.10
CA ILE A 238 -3.14 -13.18 4.14
C ILE A 238 -4.02 -11.93 4.08
N CYS A 239 -3.45 -10.75 4.36
CA CYS A 239 -4.08 -9.47 4.06
C CYS A 239 -3.91 -9.15 2.58
N CYS A 240 -4.97 -8.70 1.90
CA CYS A 240 -4.93 -8.39 0.47
C CYS A 240 -4.90 -6.88 0.27
N GLU A 241 -3.83 -6.35 -0.30
CA GLU A 241 -3.77 -4.95 -0.72
C GLU A 241 -4.72 -4.71 -1.90
N LEU A 242 -5.44 -3.59 -1.93
CA LEU A 242 -6.38 -3.28 -3.00
C LEU A 242 -6.33 -1.80 -3.42
N ILE A 243 -6.08 -1.57 -4.71
CA ILE A 243 -6.14 -0.24 -5.34
C ILE A 243 -7.57 -0.02 -5.86
N ALA A 244 -8.44 0.48 -4.99
CA ALA A 244 -9.88 0.63 -5.23
C ALA A 244 -10.22 1.94 -5.97
N GLU A 245 -9.81 2.09 -7.23
CA GLU A 245 -10.08 3.31 -8.04
C GLU A 245 -10.72 3.03 -9.41
N GLU A 246 -11.28 1.84 -9.60
CA GLU A 246 -11.97 1.38 -10.83
C GLU A 246 -11.12 1.28 -12.10
N HIS A 247 -9.89 1.81 -12.11
CA HIS A 247 -8.93 1.63 -13.21
C HIS A 247 -8.14 0.33 -13.08
N HIS A 248 -7.56 0.08 -11.90
CA HIS A 248 -6.80 -1.15 -11.62
C HIS A 248 -7.72 -2.36 -11.46
N VAL A 249 -8.86 -2.17 -10.79
CA VAL A 249 -9.75 -3.26 -10.40
C VAL A 249 -11.20 -2.84 -10.64
N SER A 250 -11.97 -3.65 -11.36
CA SER A 250 -13.38 -3.36 -11.62
C SER A 250 -14.22 -3.45 -10.33
N PRO A 251 -15.36 -2.74 -10.24
CA PRO A 251 -16.26 -2.82 -9.07
C PRO A 251 -16.64 -4.25 -8.68
N ALA A 252 -16.82 -5.14 -9.67
CA ALA A 252 -17.13 -6.56 -9.43
C ALA A 252 -15.98 -7.30 -8.73
N LEU A 253 -14.73 -7.01 -9.08
CA LEU A 253 -13.55 -7.60 -8.45
C LEU A 253 -13.27 -6.99 -7.07
N MET A 254 -13.53 -5.70 -6.89
CA MET A 254 -13.51 -5.05 -5.56
C MET A 254 -14.50 -5.74 -4.61
N LYS A 255 -15.74 -5.96 -5.08
CA LYS A 255 -16.78 -6.67 -4.32
C LYS A 255 -16.41 -8.14 -4.08
N LEU A 256 -15.79 -8.82 -5.04
CA LEU A 256 -15.28 -10.19 -4.87
C LEU A 256 -14.23 -10.26 -3.75
N ALA A 257 -13.25 -9.36 -3.75
CA ALA A 257 -12.24 -9.31 -2.70
C ALA A 257 -12.89 -9.10 -1.32
N TYR A 258 -13.82 -8.15 -1.21
CA TYR A 258 -14.54 -7.90 0.03
C TYR A 258 -15.36 -9.10 0.50
N CYS A 259 -16.06 -9.79 -0.40
CA CYS A 259 -16.80 -11.01 -0.07
C CYS A 259 -15.86 -12.15 0.41
N ALA A 260 -14.66 -12.26 -0.15
CA ALA A 260 -13.70 -13.29 0.23
C ALA A 260 -12.98 -12.99 1.56
N LYS A 261 -12.68 -11.70 1.83
CA LYS A 261 -11.77 -11.29 2.90
C LYS A 261 -12.44 -10.56 4.06
N GLY A 262 -13.62 -9.98 3.86
CA GLY A 262 -14.23 -9.01 4.77
C GLY A 262 -13.40 -7.73 4.91
N GLY A 263 -13.86 -6.80 5.75
CA GLY A 263 -13.16 -5.53 5.99
C GLY A 263 -11.78 -5.69 6.63
N GLY A 264 -11.62 -6.66 7.54
CA GLY A 264 -10.34 -6.90 8.24
C GLY A 264 -9.27 -7.63 7.40
N GLY A 265 -9.63 -8.18 6.23
CA GLY A 265 -8.72 -8.94 5.37
C GLY A 265 -8.21 -8.17 4.16
N ILE A 266 -8.58 -6.88 4.02
CA ILE A 266 -8.17 -6.00 2.93
C ILE A 266 -7.43 -4.79 3.50
N SER A 267 -6.37 -4.36 2.82
CA SER A 267 -5.72 -3.07 3.05
C SER A 267 -5.90 -2.22 1.80
N LEU A 268 -6.62 -1.11 1.89
CA LEU A 268 -6.62 -0.15 0.79
C LEU A 268 -5.24 0.49 0.70
N VAL A 269 -4.67 0.50 -0.50
CA VAL A 269 -3.38 1.13 -0.77
C VAL A 269 -3.51 1.96 -2.03
N THR A 270 -2.81 3.09 -2.07
CA THR A 270 -2.87 3.91 -3.28
C THR A 270 -2.02 3.33 -4.38
N ASP A 271 -0.82 2.83 -4.09
CA ASP A 271 0.19 2.60 -5.13
C ASP A 271 0.37 3.88 -5.99
N ALA A 272 0.26 5.04 -5.33
CA ALA A 272 0.36 6.33 -5.98
C ALA A 272 1.78 6.57 -6.46
N THR A 273 1.92 7.11 -7.66
CA THR A 273 3.23 7.45 -8.26
C THR A 273 3.38 8.97 -8.38
N ALA A 274 4.53 9.42 -8.88
CA ALA A 274 4.80 10.85 -9.08
C ALA A 274 3.71 11.60 -9.88
N GLY A 275 2.89 10.90 -10.67
CA GLY A 275 1.73 11.47 -11.35
C GLY A 275 0.59 11.93 -10.44
N ALA A 276 0.48 11.41 -9.21
CA ALA A 276 -0.58 11.80 -8.28
C ALA A 276 -0.51 13.30 -7.96
N GLY A 277 -1.64 14.01 -8.08
CA GLY A 277 -1.68 15.47 -7.87
C GLY A 277 -1.22 16.33 -9.05
N LEU A 278 -0.67 15.73 -10.12
CA LEU A 278 -0.40 16.45 -11.37
C LEU A 278 -1.66 16.59 -12.23
N ALA A 279 -1.63 17.54 -13.17
CA ALA A 279 -2.73 17.77 -14.09
C ALA A 279 -2.83 16.66 -15.15
N GLU A 280 -4.04 16.40 -15.65
CA GLU A 280 -4.30 15.50 -16.79
C GLU A 280 -3.36 15.80 -17.96
N GLY A 281 -2.75 14.77 -18.52
CA GLY A 281 -1.81 14.86 -19.65
C GLY A 281 -0.37 15.21 -19.26
N THR A 282 -0.08 15.47 -17.98
CA THR A 282 1.30 15.68 -17.52
C THR A 282 2.12 14.40 -17.63
N THR A 283 3.35 14.49 -18.13
CA THR A 283 4.30 13.38 -18.17
C THR A 283 5.27 13.40 -17.00
N PHE A 284 5.72 12.23 -16.58
CA PHE A 284 6.68 12.05 -15.49
C PHE A 284 7.50 10.78 -15.72
N GLN A 285 8.48 10.51 -14.84
CA GLN A 285 9.31 9.31 -14.91
C GLN A 285 9.00 8.37 -13.75
N LEU A 286 8.92 7.06 -14.04
CA LEU A 286 8.79 5.99 -13.05
C LEU A 286 9.74 4.86 -13.42
N ALA A 287 10.67 4.51 -12.54
CA ALA A 287 11.66 3.43 -12.76
C ALA A 287 12.38 3.51 -14.13
N GLY A 288 12.67 4.73 -14.60
CA GLY A 288 13.33 4.99 -15.90
C GLY A 288 12.41 4.88 -17.12
N LYS A 289 11.09 4.79 -16.94
CA LYS A 289 10.08 4.78 -17.99
C LYS A 289 9.26 6.07 -17.96
N GLU A 290 8.94 6.60 -19.14
CA GLU A 290 8.03 7.74 -19.26
C GLU A 290 6.58 7.30 -19.00
N CYS A 291 5.89 8.06 -18.17
CA CYS A 291 4.50 7.88 -17.80
C CYS A 291 3.67 9.13 -18.11
N ILE A 292 2.36 8.97 -18.19
CA ILE A 292 1.39 10.06 -18.39
C ILE A 292 0.21 9.90 -17.42
N VAL A 293 -0.23 11.02 -16.85
CA VAL A 293 -1.47 11.08 -16.06
C VAL A 293 -2.66 11.11 -17.02
N LYS A 294 -3.56 10.14 -16.89
CA LYS A 294 -4.76 10.07 -17.71
C LYS A 294 -5.95 9.53 -16.94
N ASN A 295 -7.10 10.18 -17.04
CA ASN A 295 -8.37 9.76 -16.42
C ASN A 295 -8.27 9.47 -14.91
N GLY A 296 -7.38 10.14 -14.16
CA GLY A 296 -7.21 9.87 -12.73
C GLY A 296 -6.36 8.64 -12.37
N ALA A 297 -5.66 8.05 -13.34
CA ALA A 297 -4.64 7.02 -13.12
C ALA A 297 -3.36 7.35 -13.90
N CYS A 298 -2.30 6.59 -13.64
CA CYS A 298 -1.01 6.75 -14.31
C CYS A 298 -0.76 5.61 -15.29
N PHE A 299 -0.24 5.92 -16.47
CA PHE A 299 0.01 4.93 -17.54
C PHE A 299 1.41 5.07 -18.10
N LEU A 300 2.04 3.95 -18.52
CA LEU A 300 3.23 3.98 -19.36
C LEU A 300 2.91 4.68 -20.69
N ALA A 301 3.75 5.64 -21.08
CA ALA A 301 3.60 6.36 -22.34
C ALA A 301 3.66 5.39 -23.53
N GLY A 302 2.68 5.50 -24.45
CA GLY A 302 2.61 4.70 -25.67
C GLY A 302 2.09 3.25 -25.52
N ALA A 303 2.09 2.65 -24.32
CA ALA A 303 1.69 1.26 -24.12
C ALA A 303 0.31 1.09 -23.45
N GLY A 304 -0.21 2.12 -22.77
CA GLY A 304 -1.50 2.05 -22.08
C GLY A 304 -1.54 1.07 -20.89
N THR A 305 -0.39 0.54 -20.49
CA THR A 305 -0.21 -0.24 -19.27
C THR A 305 -0.29 0.68 -18.05
N LEU A 306 -1.01 0.28 -17.01
CA LEU A 306 -1.06 1.02 -15.75
C LEU A 306 0.33 1.09 -15.09
N ALA A 307 0.64 2.25 -14.52
CA ALA A 307 1.90 2.59 -13.88
C ALA A 307 1.61 3.26 -12.53
N GLY A 308 0.84 2.54 -11.71
CA GLY A 308 0.33 3.01 -10.43
C GLY A 308 -0.85 3.98 -10.54
N SER A 309 -1.25 4.48 -9.38
CA SER A 309 -2.44 5.31 -9.19
C SER A 309 -2.10 6.82 -9.15
N ALA A 310 -3.13 7.66 -9.28
CA ALA A 310 -3.08 9.08 -8.96
C ALA A 310 -4.02 9.46 -7.79
N SER A 311 -4.49 8.47 -7.02
CA SER A 311 -5.49 8.61 -5.97
C SER A 311 -4.90 8.78 -4.58
N ARG A 312 -5.73 9.24 -3.64
CA ARG A 312 -5.46 9.22 -2.19
C ARG A 312 -6.37 8.18 -1.53
N VAL A 313 -6.04 7.75 -0.30
CA VAL A 313 -6.84 6.73 0.40
C VAL A 313 -8.31 7.13 0.54
N ILE A 314 -8.63 8.41 0.81
CA ILE A 314 -10.03 8.88 0.87
C ILE A 314 -10.81 8.64 -0.43
N ASP A 315 -10.13 8.68 -1.58
CA ASP A 315 -10.74 8.45 -2.88
C ASP A 315 -11.03 6.94 -3.07
N LEU A 316 -10.16 6.07 -2.55
CA LEU A 316 -10.36 4.62 -2.50
C LEU A 316 -11.53 4.22 -1.58
N VAL A 317 -11.62 4.80 -0.39
CA VAL A 317 -12.73 4.58 0.56
C VAL A 317 -14.06 4.95 -0.10
N ARG A 318 -14.11 6.09 -0.80
CA ARG A 318 -15.32 6.53 -1.53
C ARG A 318 -15.71 5.53 -2.62
N ALA A 319 -14.75 4.99 -3.36
CA ALA A 319 -15.03 4.00 -4.39
C ALA A 319 -15.50 2.65 -3.81
N MET A 320 -14.92 2.19 -2.70
CA MET A 320 -15.39 0.99 -2.00
C MET A 320 -16.85 1.11 -1.57
N ILE A 321 -17.27 2.28 -1.09
CA ILE A 321 -18.65 2.53 -0.69
C ILE A 321 -19.58 2.64 -1.91
N ARG A 322 -19.20 3.45 -2.91
CA ARG A 322 -20.08 3.78 -4.05
C ARG A 322 -20.20 2.65 -5.06
N SER A 323 -19.12 1.92 -5.29
CA SER A 323 -18.98 1.02 -6.43
C SER A 323 -18.94 -0.45 -6.01
N ALA A 324 -18.37 -0.76 -4.85
CA ALA A 324 -18.37 -2.11 -4.28
C ALA A 324 -19.45 -2.32 -3.19
N GLU A 325 -20.21 -1.27 -2.83
CA GLU A 325 -21.26 -1.27 -1.80
C GLU A 325 -20.77 -1.74 -0.42
N VAL A 326 -19.51 -1.46 -0.09
CA VAL A 326 -18.95 -1.78 1.23
C VAL A 326 -19.47 -0.78 2.27
N PRO A 327 -19.95 -1.24 3.45
CA PRO A 327 -20.36 -0.33 4.53
C PRO A 327 -19.20 0.55 4.99
N LEU A 328 -19.47 1.83 5.25
CA LEU A 328 -18.44 2.81 5.65
C LEU A 328 -17.54 2.36 6.83
N PRO A 329 -18.02 1.70 7.89
CA PRO A 329 -17.14 1.22 8.96
C PRO A 329 -16.10 0.17 8.52
N HIS A 330 -16.33 -0.50 7.38
CA HIS A 330 -15.43 -1.51 6.83
C HIS A 330 -14.56 -1.00 5.67
N ALA A 331 -14.88 0.17 5.11
CA ALA A 331 -14.20 0.75 3.95
C ALA A 331 -13.03 1.63 4.41
#